data_AF-A0A7S2P3E6-F1
#
_entry.id   AF-A0A7S2P3E6-F1
#
_cell.length_a   1.000
_cell.length_b   1.000
_cell.length_c   1.000
_cell.angle_alpha   90.00
_cell.angle_beta   90.00
_cell.angle_gamma   90.00
#
_symmetry.space_group_name_H-M   'P 1'
#
loop_
_entity.id
_entity.type
_entity.pdbx_description
1 polymer ?
#
loop_
_entity_poly.entity_id
_entity_poly.type
_entity_poly.pdbx_seq_one_letter_code
_entity_poly.pdbx_strand_id
1 'polypeptide(L)'
;DILAFANCEQLEDVEFGDKLETIKEDAFRWCASLRSINLPSIKDIRSHAFMKCTRLADVELSESLDRPIGRYAFAECPALRRIAIPLKDGIIIGNSEFGWCSNVTTVNLVGRVHRTVSYLHLECWRNEMNTEIERINQVLPTTSSYANDKTGEIQ
;
A
#
# COMPACT_ATOMS: atom_id res chain seq x y z
N ASP A 1 -8.54 18.04 2.00
CA ASP A 1 -9.67 17.86 2.95
C ASP A 1 -10.43 16.56 2.74
N ILE A 2 -11.40 16.27 3.63
CA ILE A 2 -12.37 15.19 3.42
C ILE A 2 -13.16 15.54 2.15
N LEU A 3 -13.37 14.57 1.26
CA LEU A 3 -14.09 14.75 -0.02
C LEU A 3 -13.50 15.82 -0.96
N ALA A 4 -12.23 16.23 -0.81
CA ALA A 4 -11.66 17.38 -1.51
C ALA A 4 -11.85 17.36 -3.04
N PHE A 5 -11.71 16.19 -3.65
CA PHE A 5 -11.89 15.92 -5.08
C PHE A 5 -12.85 14.76 -5.32
N ALA A 6 -13.74 14.46 -4.36
CA ALA A 6 -14.70 13.38 -4.55
C ALA A 6 -15.62 13.68 -5.73
N ASN A 7 -15.85 12.68 -6.60
CA ASN A 7 -16.63 12.78 -7.84
C ASN A 7 -16.00 13.67 -8.94
N CYS A 8 -14.71 13.99 -8.85
CA CYS A 8 -14.03 14.65 -9.96
C CYS A 8 -13.74 13.63 -11.08
N GLU A 9 -14.78 13.18 -11.78
CA GLU A 9 -14.70 12.10 -12.77
C GLU A 9 -13.78 12.40 -13.96
N GLN A 10 -13.53 13.68 -14.24
CA GLN A 10 -12.66 14.15 -15.32
C GLN A 10 -11.23 14.47 -14.85
N LEU A 11 -10.92 14.30 -13.56
CA LEU A 11 -9.58 14.54 -13.03
C LEU A 11 -8.65 13.43 -13.52
N GLU A 12 -7.76 13.74 -14.46
CA GLU A 12 -6.81 12.76 -15.02
C GLU A 12 -5.50 12.68 -14.24
N ASP A 13 -5.04 13.82 -13.71
CA ASP A 13 -3.75 14.00 -13.05
C ASP A 13 -3.88 14.93 -11.85
N VAL A 14 -3.04 14.72 -10.84
CA VAL A 14 -2.93 15.53 -9.63
C VAL A 14 -1.46 15.63 -9.25
N GLU A 15 -0.95 16.85 -9.25
CA GLU A 15 0.37 17.14 -8.69
C GLU A 15 0.25 17.46 -7.20
N PHE A 16 0.97 16.70 -6.38
CA PHE A 16 1.04 16.91 -4.95
C PHE A 16 2.33 17.64 -4.58
N GLY A 17 2.22 18.64 -3.71
CA GLY A 17 3.38 19.28 -3.11
C GLY A 17 4.13 18.34 -2.16
N ASP A 18 5.39 18.66 -1.92
CA ASP A 18 6.31 17.93 -1.02
C ASP A 18 5.89 17.92 0.46
N LYS A 19 4.90 18.74 0.83
CA LYS A 19 4.36 18.86 2.20
C LYS A 19 3.08 18.07 2.44
N LEU A 20 2.58 17.32 1.46
CA LEU A 20 1.37 16.55 1.66
C LEU A 20 1.63 15.27 2.45
N GLU A 21 1.26 15.29 3.73
CA GLU A 21 1.49 14.16 4.64
C GLU A 21 0.27 13.23 4.78
N THR A 22 -0.94 13.69 4.42
CA THR A 22 -2.18 12.93 4.65
C THR A 22 -3.17 13.06 3.51
N ILE A 23 -3.64 11.93 2.99
CA ILE A 23 -4.85 11.85 2.17
C ILE A 23 -6.03 11.54 3.09
N LYS A 24 -6.94 12.52 3.24
CA LYS A 24 -8.11 12.38 4.11
C LYS A 24 -9.15 11.42 3.48
N GLU A 25 -10.12 11.07 4.31
CA GLU A 25 -11.22 10.17 3.95
C GLU A 25 -11.98 10.67 2.71
N ASP A 26 -12.27 9.73 1.80
CA ASP A 26 -12.95 9.95 0.52
C ASP A 26 -12.33 11.04 -0.39
N ALA A 27 -11.10 11.50 -0.14
CA ALA A 27 -10.55 12.70 -0.79
C ALA A 27 -10.55 12.65 -2.33
N PHE A 28 -10.37 11.48 -2.94
CA PHE A 28 -10.39 11.23 -4.38
C PHE A 28 -11.40 10.15 -4.77
N ARG A 29 -12.40 9.87 -3.92
CA ARG A 29 -13.41 8.86 -4.23
C ARG A 29 -14.12 9.19 -5.54
N TRP A 30 -14.33 8.18 -6.39
CA TRP A 30 -14.99 8.32 -7.70
C TRP A 30 -14.26 9.23 -8.70
N CYS A 31 -12.95 9.44 -8.55
CA CYS A 31 -12.11 10.06 -9.61
C CYS A 31 -11.83 9.05 -10.73
N ALA A 32 -12.85 8.76 -11.55
CA ALA A 32 -12.81 7.69 -12.54
C ALA A 32 -11.72 7.85 -13.62
N SER A 33 -11.32 9.08 -13.94
CA SER A 33 -10.28 9.33 -14.95
C SER A 33 -8.85 9.41 -14.40
N LEU A 34 -8.66 9.39 -13.08
CA LEU A 34 -7.33 9.54 -12.46
C LEU A 34 -6.47 8.34 -12.82
N ARG A 35 -5.30 8.57 -13.42
CA ARG A 35 -4.47 7.50 -14.02
C ARG A 35 -3.33 7.05 -13.13
N SER A 36 -2.70 7.98 -12.43
CA SER A 36 -1.54 7.73 -11.60
C SER A 36 -1.52 8.68 -10.42
N ILE A 37 -0.95 8.23 -9.30
CA ILE A 37 -0.65 9.10 -8.17
C ILE A 37 0.80 8.89 -7.73
N ASN A 38 1.48 10.00 -7.48
CA ASN A 38 2.81 10.01 -6.87
C ASN A 38 2.73 10.77 -5.53
N LEU A 39 3.01 10.06 -4.44
CA LEU A 39 2.85 10.57 -3.08
C LEU A 39 4.17 10.47 -2.30
N PRO A 40 5.17 11.33 -2.59
CA PRO A 40 6.55 11.15 -2.15
C PRO A 40 6.80 11.43 -0.67
N SER A 41 5.90 12.15 0.02
CA SER A 41 6.01 12.50 1.44
C SER A 41 4.88 11.95 2.31
N ILE A 42 4.05 11.05 1.76
CA ILE A 42 2.82 10.61 2.44
C ILE A 42 3.12 9.78 3.68
N LYS A 43 2.39 10.07 4.76
CA LYS A 43 2.44 9.34 6.03
C LYS A 43 1.17 8.55 6.31
N ASP A 44 0.02 9.09 5.91
CA ASP A 44 -1.30 8.52 6.20
C ASP A 44 -2.25 8.58 4.98
N ILE A 45 -2.94 7.47 4.70
CA ILE A 45 -3.97 7.36 3.67
C ILE A 45 -5.22 6.80 4.34
N ARG A 46 -6.26 7.61 4.46
CA ARG A 46 -7.47 7.24 5.21
C ARG A 46 -8.47 6.46 4.35
N SER A 47 -9.56 6.02 4.99
CA SER A 47 -10.58 5.17 4.37
C SER A 47 -11.14 5.76 3.08
N HIS A 48 -11.40 4.90 2.10
CA HIS A 48 -12.00 5.25 0.80
C HIS A 48 -11.26 6.34 -0.01
N ALA A 49 -10.03 6.71 0.36
CA ALA A 49 -9.29 7.83 -0.22
C ALA A 49 -9.30 7.87 -1.75
N PHE A 50 -9.12 6.71 -2.40
CA PHE A 50 -9.11 6.52 -3.86
C PHE A 50 -10.14 5.47 -4.31
N MET A 51 -11.19 5.22 -3.53
CA MET A 51 -12.19 4.21 -3.86
C MET A 51 -12.82 4.49 -5.25
N LYS A 52 -12.95 3.46 -6.08
CA LYS A 52 -13.50 3.53 -7.44
C LYS A 52 -12.77 4.50 -8.38
N CYS A 53 -11.46 4.71 -8.20
CA CYS A 53 -10.63 5.35 -9.24
C CYS A 53 -10.35 4.33 -10.35
N THR A 54 -11.31 4.16 -11.26
CA THR A 54 -11.34 3.00 -12.18
C THR A 54 -10.22 2.96 -13.20
N ARG A 55 -9.56 4.08 -13.49
CA ARG A 55 -8.39 4.19 -14.37
C ARG A 55 -7.05 4.29 -13.64
N LEU A 56 -7.06 4.30 -12.30
CA LEU A 56 -5.83 4.42 -11.52
C LEU A 56 -5.01 3.15 -11.68
N ALA A 57 -3.88 3.27 -12.36
CA ALA A 57 -3.06 2.14 -12.79
C ALA A 57 -1.75 2.01 -12.01
N ASP A 58 -1.16 3.14 -11.63
CA ASP A 58 0.13 3.18 -10.94
C ASP A 58 0.04 4.06 -9.69
N VAL A 59 0.48 3.51 -8.56
CA VAL A 59 0.52 4.18 -7.26
C VAL A 59 1.93 4.05 -6.69
N GLU A 60 2.56 5.17 -6.40
CA GLU A 60 3.86 5.22 -5.72
C GLU A 60 3.69 5.86 -4.33
N LEU A 61 3.91 5.06 -3.28
CA LEU A 61 3.83 5.52 -1.88
C LEU A 61 5.23 5.80 -1.32
N SER A 62 5.33 6.86 -0.52
CA SER A 62 6.55 7.26 0.18
C SER A 62 7.06 6.20 1.15
N GLU A 63 8.38 6.09 1.30
CA GLU A 63 9.01 5.44 2.45
C GLU A 63 8.63 6.09 3.79
N SER A 64 8.02 7.29 3.79
CA SER A 64 7.54 7.96 5.00
C SER A 64 6.21 7.41 5.52
N LEU A 65 5.54 6.51 4.78
CA LEU A 65 4.31 5.87 5.25
C LEU A 65 4.57 5.20 6.61
N ASP A 66 3.77 5.51 7.62
CA ASP A 66 3.97 5.04 8.99
C ASP A 66 2.68 4.52 9.65
N ARG A 67 1.56 4.53 8.90
CA ARG A 67 0.25 4.02 9.33
C ARG A 67 -0.29 2.96 8.35
N PRO A 68 -1.15 2.05 8.83
CA PRO A 68 -1.93 1.19 7.95
C PRO A 68 -2.72 1.99 6.92
N ILE A 69 -2.83 1.46 5.71
CA ILE A 69 -3.71 2.02 4.68
C ILE A 69 -5.16 1.87 5.16
N GLY A 70 -5.93 2.94 5.04
CA GLY A 70 -7.32 2.97 5.48
C GLY A 70 -8.21 1.98 4.73
N ARG A 71 -9.25 1.52 5.41
CA ARG A 71 -10.20 0.55 4.87
C ARG A 71 -10.76 1.02 3.52
N TYR A 72 -10.73 0.15 2.51
CA TYR A 72 -11.20 0.44 1.14
C TYR A 72 -10.50 1.62 0.44
N ALA A 73 -9.33 2.06 0.90
CA ALA A 73 -8.64 3.22 0.32
C ALA A 73 -8.43 3.10 -1.19
N PHE A 74 -8.18 1.90 -1.72
CA PHE A 74 -8.01 1.64 -3.15
C PHE A 74 -9.04 0.63 -3.68
N ALA A 75 -10.15 0.42 -2.97
CA ALA A 75 -11.15 -0.56 -3.40
C ALA A 75 -11.79 -0.17 -4.74
N GLU A 76 -12.13 -1.19 -5.53
CA GLU A 76 -12.75 -1.05 -6.85
C GLU A 76 -11.91 -0.23 -7.83
N CYS A 77 -10.57 -0.35 -7.78
CA CYS A 77 -9.64 0.19 -8.77
C CYS A 77 -9.18 -0.92 -9.74
N PRO A 78 -10.02 -1.35 -10.70
CA PRO A 78 -9.71 -2.48 -11.57
C PRO A 78 -8.53 -2.26 -12.50
N ALA A 79 -8.11 -1.02 -12.78
CA ALA A 79 -6.93 -0.75 -13.60
C ALA A 79 -5.60 -0.79 -12.82
N LEU A 80 -5.66 -0.85 -11.48
CA LEU A 80 -4.47 -0.79 -10.63
C LEU A 80 -3.61 -2.01 -10.94
N ARG A 81 -2.46 -1.79 -11.58
CA ARG A 81 -1.53 -2.85 -12.00
C ARG A 81 -0.24 -2.83 -11.20
N ARG A 82 0.14 -1.65 -10.69
CA ARG A 82 1.39 -1.41 -9.97
C ARG A 82 1.11 -0.58 -8.73
N ILE A 83 1.51 -1.10 -7.59
CA ILE A 83 1.60 -0.31 -6.36
C ILE A 83 2.96 -0.54 -5.69
N ALA A 84 3.63 0.56 -5.34
CA ALA A 84 4.85 0.53 -4.56
C ALA A 84 4.52 0.86 -3.09
N ILE A 85 4.69 -0.11 -2.19
CA ILE A 85 4.39 0.06 -0.76
C ILE A 85 5.68 -0.19 0.06
N PRO A 86 6.03 0.70 1.01
CA PRO A 86 7.15 0.46 1.90
C PRO A 86 6.85 -0.66 2.92
N LEU A 87 7.81 -1.57 3.10
CA LEU A 87 7.74 -2.56 4.18
C LEU A 87 8.21 -1.96 5.51
N LYS A 88 7.29 -1.82 6.47
CA LYS A 88 7.59 -1.42 7.85
C LYS A 88 6.73 -2.16 8.86
N ASP A 89 7.24 -2.27 10.08
CA ASP A 89 6.44 -2.72 11.23
C ASP A 89 5.17 -1.90 11.39
N GLY A 90 4.06 -2.59 11.65
CA GLY A 90 2.76 -1.96 11.91
C GLY A 90 1.98 -1.53 10.67
N ILE A 91 2.56 -1.56 9.46
CA ILE A 91 1.81 -1.36 8.23
C ILE A 91 1.11 -2.68 7.86
N ILE A 92 -0.14 -2.79 8.30
CA ILE A 92 -1.02 -3.93 7.95
C ILE A 92 -1.73 -3.58 6.64
N ILE A 93 -1.66 -4.48 5.66
CA ILE A 93 -2.39 -4.40 4.40
C ILE A 93 -3.43 -5.52 4.40
N GLY A 94 -4.68 -5.18 4.70
CA GLY A 94 -5.79 -6.14 4.72
C GLY A 94 -6.45 -6.32 3.35
N ASN A 95 -7.45 -7.21 3.32
CA ASN A 95 -8.27 -7.47 2.12
C ASN A 95 -9.20 -6.32 1.75
N SER A 96 -9.55 -5.47 2.70
CA SER A 96 -10.55 -4.43 2.45
C SER A 96 -9.93 -3.27 1.69
N GLU A 97 -8.67 -2.94 1.94
CA GLU A 97 -7.95 -1.80 1.38
C GLU A 97 -7.94 -1.83 -0.16
N PHE A 98 -7.82 -3.02 -0.75
CA PHE A 98 -7.76 -3.25 -2.19
C PHE A 98 -8.91 -4.14 -2.72
N GLY A 99 -10.04 -4.19 -2.00
CA GLY A 99 -11.18 -5.02 -2.41
C GLY A 99 -11.60 -4.77 -3.85
N TRP A 100 -11.89 -5.82 -4.62
CA TRP A 100 -12.32 -5.75 -6.04
C TRP A 100 -11.30 -5.09 -7.01
N CYS A 101 -10.00 -5.08 -6.69
CA CYS A 101 -8.95 -4.75 -7.64
C CYS A 101 -8.57 -5.97 -8.49
N SER A 102 -9.24 -6.16 -9.63
CA SER A 102 -9.20 -7.40 -10.40
C SER A 102 -7.96 -7.59 -11.30
N ASN A 103 -7.20 -6.54 -11.63
CA ASN A 103 -6.04 -6.61 -12.55
C ASN A 103 -4.71 -6.24 -11.90
N VAL A 104 -4.57 -6.38 -10.59
CA VAL A 104 -3.26 -6.11 -9.97
C VAL A 104 -2.33 -7.26 -10.31
N THR A 105 -1.41 -7.00 -11.22
CA THR A 105 -0.44 -7.98 -11.75
C THR A 105 0.96 -7.85 -11.15
N THR A 106 1.23 -6.77 -10.40
CA THR A 106 2.56 -6.52 -9.85
C THR A 106 2.48 -5.64 -8.60
N VAL A 107 2.92 -6.16 -7.46
CA VAL A 107 3.16 -5.36 -6.24
C VAL A 107 4.67 -5.21 -6.06
N ASN A 108 5.16 -3.98 -6.12
CA ASN A 108 6.58 -3.72 -5.88
C ASN A 108 6.77 -3.34 -4.41
N LEU A 109 7.42 -4.19 -3.64
CA LEU A 109 7.77 -3.87 -2.27
C LEU A 109 9.07 -3.08 -2.30
N VAL A 110 8.99 -1.80 -1.97
CA VAL A 110 10.15 -0.90 -1.95
C VAL A 110 10.62 -0.69 -0.51
N GLY A 111 11.91 -0.45 -0.31
CA GLY A 111 12.50 -0.25 1.02
C GLY A 111 13.12 -1.51 1.65
N ARG A 112 13.53 -1.40 2.91
CA ARG A 112 14.21 -2.49 3.63
C ARG A 112 13.21 -3.60 4.01
N VAL A 113 13.67 -4.84 3.90
CA VAL A 113 12.90 -6.04 4.22
C VAL A 113 12.54 -6.04 5.69
N HIS A 114 11.24 -6.14 5.99
CA HIS A 114 10.72 -6.18 7.35
C HIS A 114 10.10 -7.54 7.69
N ARG A 115 10.06 -7.93 8.97
CA ARG A 115 9.54 -9.24 9.46
C ARG A 115 8.05 -9.49 9.15
N THR A 116 7.32 -8.46 8.74
CA THR A 116 5.85 -8.37 8.92
C THR A 116 5.11 -8.65 7.61
N VAL A 117 5.70 -9.50 6.78
CA VAL A 117 5.14 -9.87 5.47
C VAL A 117 3.95 -10.85 5.61
N SER A 118 3.78 -11.45 6.77
CA SER A 118 2.78 -12.49 7.06
C SER A 118 1.31 -12.03 7.08
N TYR A 119 1.01 -10.73 6.91
CA TYR A 119 -0.36 -10.21 7.05
C TYR A 119 -1.09 -9.91 5.73
N LEU A 120 -0.42 -10.07 4.59
CA LEU A 120 -1.00 -9.81 3.28
C LEU A 120 -1.91 -10.97 2.83
N HIS A 121 -3.18 -10.67 2.58
CA HIS A 121 -4.27 -11.65 2.49
C HIS A 121 -4.88 -11.87 1.09
N LEU A 122 -4.34 -11.25 0.04
CA LEU A 122 -4.78 -11.52 -1.34
C LEU A 122 -4.06 -12.76 -1.88
N GLU A 123 -4.76 -13.79 -2.38
CA GLU A 123 -4.10 -15.05 -2.80
C GLU A 123 -3.11 -14.87 -3.96
N CYS A 124 -3.42 -14.02 -4.96
CA CYS A 124 -2.46 -13.69 -6.02
C CYS A 124 -1.25 -12.92 -5.47
N TRP A 125 -1.48 -11.98 -4.55
CA TRP A 125 -0.39 -11.19 -3.96
C TRP A 125 0.43 -11.99 -2.95
N ARG A 126 -0.19 -12.93 -2.24
CA ARG A 126 0.49 -13.87 -1.34
C ARG A 126 1.50 -14.69 -2.13
N ASN A 127 1.14 -15.15 -3.33
CA ASN A 127 2.04 -15.93 -4.18
C ASN A 127 3.20 -15.08 -4.75
N GLU A 128 2.90 -13.88 -5.27
CA GLU A 128 3.94 -12.95 -5.77
C GLU A 128 4.87 -12.48 -4.63
N MET A 129 4.30 -12.15 -3.48
CA MET A 129 5.08 -11.74 -2.32
C MET A 129 5.88 -12.87 -1.70
N ASN A 130 5.33 -14.09 -1.58
CA ASN A 130 6.11 -15.22 -1.09
C ASN A 130 7.35 -15.44 -1.96
N THR A 131 7.21 -15.28 -3.27
CA THR A 131 8.33 -15.33 -4.23
C THR A 131 9.35 -14.22 -3.96
N GLU A 132 8.90 -13.00 -3.69
CA GLU A 132 9.80 -11.87 -3.43
C GLU A 132 10.48 -11.97 -2.04
N ILE A 133 9.76 -12.45 -1.01
CA ILE A 133 10.32 -12.80 0.31
C ILE A 133 11.40 -13.85 0.17
N GLU A 134 11.17 -14.89 -0.64
CA GLU A 134 12.16 -15.93 -0.89
C GLU A 134 13.41 -15.36 -1.56
N ARG A 135 13.27 -14.51 -2.59
CA ARG A 135 14.40 -13.82 -3.22
C ARG A 135 15.18 -12.97 -2.23
N ILE A 136 14.46 -12.20 -1.42
CA ILE A 136 15.03 -11.38 -0.36
C ILE A 136 15.83 -12.22 0.65
N ASN A 137 15.28 -13.36 1.10
CA ASN A 137 15.93 -14.27 2.03
C ASN A 137 17.15 -14.98 1.42
N GLN A 138 17.23 -15.10 0.09
CA GLN A 138 18.41 -15.60 -0.60
C GLN A 138 19.54 -14.57 -0.68
N VAL A 139 19.24 -13.26 -0.65
CA VAL A 139 20.24 -12.19 -0.75
C VAL A 139 20.68 -11.65 0.61
N LEU A 140 19.83 -11.71 1.65
CA LEU A 140 20.21 -11.39 3.02
C LEU A 140 20.76 -12.66 3.69
N PRO A 141 22.10 -12.81 3.87
CA PRO A 141 22.60 -13.89 4.71
C PRO A 141 22.02 -13.67 6.10
N THR A 142 21.47 -14.73 6.69
CA THR A 142 20.87 -14.77 8.02
C THR A 142 21.62 -13.89 9.03
N THR A 143 21.22 -12.62 9.16
CA THR A 143 21.79 -11.75 10.17
C THR A 143 21.26 -12.25 11.50
N SER A 144 22.14 -12.92 12.23
CA SER A 144 21.95 -13.39 13.59
C SER A 144 21.54 -12.24 14.52
N SER A 145 20.24 -11.94 14.55
CA SER A 145 19.53 -11.45 15.74
C SER A 145 18.34 -12.35 16.08
N TYR A 146 18.27 -13.51 15.43
CA TYR A 146 17.29 -14.58 15.65
C TYR A 146 17.79 -15.67 16.61
N ALA A 147 18.58 -15.27 17.61
CA ALA A 147 18.95 -16.13 18.73
C ALA A 147 18.98 -15.28 20.00
N ASN A 148 17.80 -14.96 20.53
CA ASN A 148 17.50 -14.73 21.96
C ASN A 148 16.11 -14.09 22.07
N ASP A 149 15.06 -14.92 22.00
CA ASP A 149 13.78 -14.64 22.70
C ASP A 149 12.92 -15.93 22.76
N LYS A 150 13.60 -17.05 23.08
CA LYS A 150 12.97 -18.29 23.52
C LYS A 150 13.55 -18.73 24.86
N THR A 151 13.55 -17.83 25.84
CA THR A 151 13.64 -18.17 27.27
C THR A 151 12.99 -17.04 28.06
N GLY A 152 11.66 -17.03 28.05
CA GLY A 152 10.85 -16.04 28.76
C GLY A 152 9.52 -16.63 29.23
N GLU A 153 9.49 -17.92 29.56
CA GLU A 153 8.44 -18.49 30.42
C GLU A 153 9.02 -18.70 31.82
N ILE A 154 8.63 -17.77 32.71
CA ILE A 154 8.12 -18.00 34.07
C ILE A 154 8.94 -18.91 35.01
N GLN A 155 9.59 -18.29 36.00
CA GLN A 155 9.48 -18.73 37.40
C GLN A 155 8.34 -17.97 38.07
#